data_AF-A0A944BIQ4-F1
#
_entry.id   AF-A0A944BIQ4-F1
#
_cell.length_a   1.000
_cell.length_b   1.000
_cell.length_c   1.000
_cell.angle_alpha   90.00
_cell.angle_beta   90.00
_cell.angle_gamma   90.00
#
_symmetry.space_group_name_H-M   'P 1'
#
loop_
_entity.id
_entity.type
_entity.pdbx_description
1 polymer ?
#
loop_
_entity_poly.entity_id
_entity_poly.type
_entity_poly.pdbx_seq_one_letter_code
_entity_poly.pdbx_strand_id
1 'polypeptide(L)'
;SRRNIKSIVVLWFMAFVVCLTMSFGQSDAFAAPKKKPKTSNAKQTITYVVAKGDSVDKIARKYEVRTDDIARWNNLADVSRIRIGQKLRIRVPKGTVIESPAGKKGAPVITQNVNYVVKKGDNLGKIARKTGVSIEELKKNNKALRKNPDRLRVGQTIVLRVQKFDGATGVSRGLANNGSLSGGIQLPAGAGYVVRNPKRSYGTSLSVGLIIDAMSAYAAKYPKAPRFAIGDLSVEHGGKLIPHLSHQSGRDVDISYINSNLKEFVGFSKMNASNFDVDKNWFVIEYFLKTKKVQYIFVDYDLQKLLYDHAKKKGYTDAQLRTMIQYPNGKKSYSAIVRHAKGHADHFHVRFVCASTDKDCH
;
A
#
# COMPACT_ATOMS: atom_id res chain seq x y z
N SER A 1 -81.64 22.68 -37.60
CA SER A 1 -82.27 22.67 -36.26
C SER A 1 -82.31 21.25 -35.75
N ARG A 2 -81.80 21.01 -34.54
CA ARG A 2 -82.00 19.86 -33.62
C ARG A 2 -82.05 18.40 -34.16
N ARG A 3 -80.98 17.67 -33.81
CA ARG A 3 -80.92 16.42 -33.01
C ARG A 3 -81.53 15.08 -33.50
N ASN A 4 -80.84 14.02 -33.03
CA ASN A 4 -81.26 12.63 -32.70
C ASN A 4 -81.06 11.58 -33.82
N ILE A 5 -80.11 10.64 -33.75
CA ILE A 5 -79.80 9.55 -32.78
C ILE A 5 -80.87 8.44 -32.74
N LYS A 6 -80.37 7.19 -32.86
CA LYS A 6 -80.89 5.86 -32.43
C LYS A 6 -81.45 5.01 -33.59
N SER A 7 -81.01 3.79 -33.93
CA SER A 7 -80.49 2.57 -33.23
C SER A 7 -81.54 1.42 -33.31
N ILE A 8 -81.06 0.18 -33.62
CA ILE A 8 -81.66 -1.18 -33.38
C ILE A 8 -82.62 -1.65 -34.51
N VAL A 9 -82.54 -2.83 -35.18
CA VAL A 9 -82.72 -4.26 -34.78
C VAL A 9 -82.39 -5.20 -36.00
N VAL A 10 -81.45 -6.16 -35.94
CA VAL A 10 -81.53 -7.67 -35.88
C VAL A 10 -81.88 -8.47 -37.16
N LEU A 11 -81.05 -9.48 -37.50
CA LEU A 11 -81.37 -10.89 -37.92
C LEU A 11 -80.06 -11.65 -38.28
N TRP A 12 -79.46 -12.42 -37.37
CA TRP A 12 -79.53 -13.90 -37.18
C TRP A 12 -78.85 -14.77 -38.27
N PHE A 13 -77.78 -15.52 -37.91
CA PHE A 13 -77.69 -16.99 -38.08
C PHE A 13 -76.52 -17.62 -37.27
N MET A 14 -76.89 -18.45 -36.27
CA MET A 14 -76.31 -19.70 -35.71
C MET A 14 -74.79 -20.01 -35.89
N ALA A 15 -74.00 -20.14 -34.79
CA ALA A 15 -73.70 -21.37 -33.99
C ALA A 15 -72.58 -22.24 -34.62
N PHE A 16 -71.62 -22.91 -33.97
CA PHE A 16 -71.26 -23.34 -32.59
C PHE A 16 -69.79 -23.87 -32.77
N VAL A 17 -68.79 -23.68 -31.90
CA VAL A 17 -68.48 -24.48 -30.70
C VAL A 17 -67.26 -23.84 -30.00
N VAL A 18 -67.35 -23.86 -28.67
CA VAL A 18 -66.40 -23.42 -27.65
C VAL A 18 -65.28 -24.44 -27.44
N CYS A 19 -64.04 -23.98 -27.23
CA CYS A 19 -63.21 -24.53 -26.15
C CYS A 19 -62.25 -23.45 -25.63
N LEU A 20 -62.45 -23.12 -24.36
CA LEU A 20 -61.74 -22.14 -23.55
C LEU A 20 -60.87 -22.91 -22.56
N THR A 21 -59.55 -22.66 -22.53
CA THR A 21 -58.81 -22.63 -21.26
C THR A 21 -57.71 -21.57 -21.30
N MET A 22 -57.68 -20.79 -20.22
CA MET A 22 -56.70 -19.76 -19.82
C MET A 22 -55.34 -20.44 -19.51
N SER A 23 -54.16 -19.84 -19.30
CA SER A 23 -53.67 -18.46 -19.06
C SER A 23 -52.12 -18.51 -18.98
N PHE A 24 -51.47 -17.38 -19.30
CA PHE A 24 -50.15 -16.86 -18.87
C PHE A 24 -48.85 -17.70 -18.94
N GLY A 25 -47.80 -17.08 -19.53
CA GLY A 25 -46.42 -17.26 -19.08
C GLY A 25 -45.33 -17.07 -20.14
N GLN A 26 -44.67 -15.91 -20.14
CA GLN A 26 -43.28 -15.61 -20.58
C GLN A 26 -42.28 -16.78 -20.45
N SER A 27 -41.12 -16.86 -21.09
CA SER A 27 -40.39 -16.20 -22.18
C SER A 27 -39.03 -16.94 -22.25
N ASP A 28 -38.27 -16.74 -23.33
CA ASP A 28 -36.81 -16.92 -23.43
C ASP A 28 -36.25 -18.34 -23.64
N ALA A 29 -36.01 -18.61 -24.92
CA ALA A 29 -35.25 -19.73 -25.44
C ALA A 29 -33.76 -19.68 -25.03
N PHE A 30 -33.27 -20.86 -24.67
CA PHE A 30 -31.90 -21.18 -24.27
C PHE A 30 -30.85 -20.85 -25.34
N ALA A 31 -29.87 -20.00 -24.99
CA ALA A 31 -28.61 -19.85 -25.72
C ALA A 31 -27.50 -20.70 -25.04
N ALA A 32 -26.86 -21.57 -25.82
CA ALA A 32 -25.78 -22.45 -25.39
C ALA A 32 -24.54 -21.71 -24.83
N PRO A 33 -23.76 -22.32 -23.90
CA PRO A 33 -22.66 -21.64 -23.23
C PRO A 33 -21.43 -21.50 -24.14
N LYS A 34 -21.03 -20.26 -24.43
CA LYS A 34 -19.78 -19.95 -25.12
C LYS A 34 -18.57 -20.28 -24.23
N LYS A 35 -17.64 -21.11 -24.75
CA LYS A 35 -16.39 -21.52 -24.07
C LYS A 35 -15.53 -20.30 -23.71
N LYS A 36 -15.10 -20.20 -22.43
CA LYS A 36 -14.21 -19.15 -21.90
C LYS A 36 -12.77 -19.30 -22.43
N PRO A 37 -12.04 -18.19 -22.67
CA PRO A 37 -10.64 -18.24 -23.11
C PRO A 37 -9.70 -18.66 -21.97
N LYS A 38 -8.73 -19.54 -22.27
CA LYS A 38 -7.71 -20.03 -21.34
C LYS A 38 -6.64 -18.95 -21.10
N THR A 39 -6.62 -18.32 -19.93
CA THR A 39 -5.51 -17.49 -19.44
C THR A 39 -4.48 -18.34 -18.69
N SER A 40 -3.19 -18.07 -18.92
CA SER A 40 -2.05 -18.82 -18.36
C SER A 40 -2.05 -18.84 -16.83
N ASN A 41 -2.06 -20.03 -16.26
CA ASN A 41 -2.33 -20.32 -14.84
C ASN A 41 -1.06 -20.31 -13.96
N ALA A 42 -0.14 -19.35 -14.16
CA ALA A 42 1.08 -19.30 -13.36
C ALA A 42 0.75 -18.93 -11.90
N LYS A 43 1.10 -19.80 -10.94
CA LYS A 43 0.86 -19.58 -9.50
C LYS A 43 2.15 -19.08 -8.83
N GLN A 44 2.03 -18.19 -7.84
CA GLN A 44 3.11 -17.73 -6.97
C GLN A 44 2.81 -18.09 -5.51
N THR A 45 3.85 -18.31 -4.70
CA THR A 45 3.70 -18.63 -3.27
C THR A 45 4.09 -17.42 -2.43
N ILE A 46 3.16 -16.95 -1.60
CA ILE A 46 3.37 -15.89 -0.62
C ILE A 46 3.54 -16.53 0.77
N THR A 47 4.43 -15.99 1.60
CA THR A 47 4.53 -16.37 3.02
C THR A 47 3.82 -15.34 3.89
N TYR A 48 2.75 -15.75 4.55
CA TYR A 48 1.98 -14.96 5.50
C TYR A 48 2.42 -15.30 6.94
N VAL A 49 2.57 -14.28 7.80
CA VAL A 49 2.88 -14.47 9.22
C VAL A 49 1.61 -14.22 10.02
N VAL A 50 1.13 -15.24 10.73
CA VAL A 50 -0.12 -15.21 11.50
C VAL A 50 -0.06 -14.12 12.58
N ALA A 51 -1.04 -13.23 12.59
CA ALA A 51 -1.18 -12.15 13.57
C ALA A 51 -2.23 -12.47 14.65
N LYS A 52 -2.26 -11.69 15.73
CA LYS A 52 -3.25 -11.84 16.81
C LYS A 52 -4.68 -11.68 16.28
N GLY A 53 -5.50 -12.72 16.45
CA GLY A 53 -6.90 -12.76 16.04
C GLY A 53 -7.16 -13.28 14.62
N ASP A 54 -6.12 -13.75 13.93
CA ASP A 54 -6.23 -14.44 12.65
C ASP A 54 -6.82 -15.85 12.84
N SER A 55 -7.58 -16.28 11.83
CA SER A 55 -7.95 -17.68 11.61
C SER A 55 -7.60 -18.04 10.17
N VAL A 56 -7.41 -19.33 9.87
CA VAL A 56 -7.12 -19.77 8.49
C VAL A 56 -8.23 -19.32 7.54
N ASP A 57 -9.50 -19.28 7.97
CA ASP A 57 -10.61 -18.77 7.15
C ASP A 57 -10.51 -17.28 6.83
N LYS A 58 -10.11 -16.45 7.80
CA LYS A 58 -9.91 -15.01 7.55
C LYS A 58 -8.76 -14.78 6.58
N ILE A 59 -7.72 -15.58 6.70
CA ILE A 59 -6.56 -15.55 5.79
C ILE A 59 -6.98 -16.04 4.40
N ALA A 60 -7.68 -17.17 4.30
CA ALA A 60 -8.18 -17.72 3.05
C ALA A 60 -9.02 -16.72 2.26
N ARG A 61 -9.98 -16.06 2.93
CA ARG A 61 -10.79 -15.00 2.32
C ARG A 61 -9.95 -13.81 1.84
N LYS A 62 -8.96 -13.37 2.64
CA LYS A 62 -8.06 -12.26 2.28
C LYS A 62 -7.24 -12.54 1.00
N TYR A 63 -6.89 -13.80 0.77
CA TYR A 63 -6.07 -14.21 -0.36
C TYR A 63 -6.89 -14.83 -1.51
N GLU A 64 -8.22 -14.84 -1.40
CA GLU A 64 -9.16 -15.46 -2.34
C GLU A 64 -8.81 -16.93 -2.65
N VAL A 65 -8.41 -17.67 -1.62
CA VAL A 65 -8.13 -19.12 -1.69
C VAL A 65 -9.07 -19.87 -0.74
N ARG A 66 -9.14 -21.20 -0.86
CA ARG A 66 -9.93 -22.01 0.09
C ARG A 66 -9.14 -22.25 1.38
N THR A 67 -9.82 -22.29 2.52
CA THR A 67 -9.25 -22.69 3.82
C THR A 67 -8.52 -24.04 3.71
N ASP A 68 -9.16 -25.01 3.04
CA ASP A 68 -8.57 -26.34 2.80
C ASP A 68 -7.28 -26.27 1.99
N ASP A 69 -7.16 -25.32 1.07
CA ASP A 69 -5.95 -25.15 0.26
C ASP A 69 -4.79 -24.67 1.14
N ILE A 70 -5.05 -23.70 2.03
CA ILE A 70 -4.03 -23.24 3.00
C ILE A 70 -3.65 -24.36 3.95
N ALA A 71 -4.62 -25.14 4.44
CA ALA A 71 -4.36 -26.29 5.30
C ALA A 71 -3.43 -27.30 4.61
N ARG A 72 -3.74 -27.67 3.36
CA ARG A 72 -2.93 -28.59 2.56
C ARG A 72 -1.54 -28.06 2.23
N TRP A 73 -1.38 -26.78 1.90
CA TRP A 73 -0.06 -26.20 1.59
C TRP A 73 0.88 -26.09 2.79
N ASN A 74 0.32 -26.15 4.00
CA ASN A 74 1.04 -25.94 5.25
C ASN A 74 1.01 -27.16 6.19
N ASN A 75 0.47 -28.29 5.72
CA ASN A 75 0.30 -29.51 6.52
C ASN A 75 -0.37 -29.23 7.87
N LEU A 76 -1.40 -28.38 7.89
CA LEU A 76 -2.14 -28.09 9.11
C LEU A 76 -3.08 -29.26 9.42
N ALA A 77 -2.80 -30.00 10.48
CA ALA A 77 -3.72 -31.03 10.99
C ALA A 77 -5.03 -30.43 11.52
N ASP A 78 -4.97 -29.20 12.03
CA ASP A 78 -6.13 -28.45 12.51
C ASP A 78 -5.95 -26.96 12.17
N VAL A 79 -6.87 -26.43 11.37
CA VAL A 79 -6.89 -25.03 10.91
C VAL A 79 -7.22 -24.03 12.03
N SER A 80 -7.78 -24.49 13.16
CA SER A 80 -8.07 -23.65 14.32
C SER A 80 -6.83 -23.40 15.21
N ARG A 81 -5.78 -24.20 15.06
CA ARG A 81 -4.60 -24.19 15.97
C ARG A 81 -3.41 -23.39 15.46
N ILE A 82 -3.63 -22.46 14.53
CA ILE A 82 -2.57 -21.57 14.07
C ILE A 82 -2.11 -20.63 15.18
N ARG A 83 -0.80 -20.43 15.32
CA ARG A 83 -0.18 -19.61 16.38
C ARG A 83 0.28 -18.26 15.83
N ILE A 84 0.20 -17.22 16.66
CA ILE A 84 0.77 -15.92 16.32
C ILE A 84 2.27 -16.08 15.99
N GLY A 85 2.72 -15.48 14.89
CA GLY A 85 4.08 -15.63 14.36
C GLY A 85 4.29 -16.85 13.47
N GLN A 86 3.32 -17.77 13.39
CA GLN A 86 3.41 -18.93 12.50
C GLN A 86 3.41 -18.49 11.04
N LYS A 87 4.29 -19.11 10.23
CA LYS A 87 4.39 -18.84 8.80
C LYS A 87 3.48 -19.79 8.01
N LEU A 88 2.61 -19.23 7.18
CA LEU A 88 1.75 -19.96 6.26
C LEU A 88 2.10 -19.63 4.81
N ARG A 89 2.29 -20.65 3.99
CA ARG A 89 2.45 -20.60 2.54
C ARG A 89 1.08 -20.51 1.88
N ILE A 90 0.87 -19.49 1.06
CA ILE A 90 -0.38 -19.24 0.36
C ILE A 90 -0.07 -19.16 -1.14
N ARG A 91 -0.65 -20.04 -1.96
CA ARG A 91 -0.45 -20.04 -3.41
C ARG A 91 -1.55 -19.24 -4.09
N VAL A 92 -1.20 -18.11 -4.69
CA VAL A 92 -2.14 -17.24 -5.44
C VAL A 92 -1.74 -17.14 -6.90
N PRO A 93 -2.63 -16.75 -7.82
CA PRO A 93 -2.25 -16.43 -9.20
C PRO A 93 -1.13 -15.38 -9.27
N LYS A 94 -0.24 -15.52 -10.26
CA LYS A 94 0.84 -14.57 -10.52
C LYS A 94 0.23 -13.24 -11.00
N GLY A 95 0.46 -12.17 -10.25
CA GLY A 95 -0.14 -10.85 -10.51
C GLY A 95 -1.36 -10.51 -9.65
N THR A 96 -1.76 -11.36 -8.68
CA THR A 96 -2.77 -10.99 -7.69
C THR A 96 -2.30 -9.79 -6.87
N VAL A 97 -2.93 -8.64 -7.09
CA VAL A 97 -2.82 -7.44 -6.24
C VAL A 97 -3.73 -7.70 -5.05
N ILE A 98 -3.15 -8.04 -3.90
CA ILE A 98 -3.94 -8.28 -2.69
C ILE A 98 -4.29 -6.92 -2.10
N GLU A 99 -5.53 -6.50 -2.34
CA GLU A 99 -6.12 -5.37 -1.64
C GLU A 99 -6.03 -5.64 -0.14
N SER A 100 -5.31 -4.77 0.57
CA SER A 100 -5.29 -4.79 2.03
C SER A 100 -6.71 -4.51 2.50
N PRO A 101 -7.28 -5.28 3.45
CA PRO A 101 -8.63 -5.02 3.92
C PRO A 101 -8.63 -3.67 4.66
N ALA A 102 -9.05 -2.63 3.93
CA ALA A 102 -9.55 -1.38 4.48
C ALA A 102 -10.77 -1.74 5.33
N GLY A 103 -10.52 -1.96 6.62
CA GLY A 103 -11.48 -2.51 7.56
C GLY A 103 -11.57 -1.66 8.81
N LYS A 104 -12.06 -0.42 8.62
CA LYS A 104 -12.82 0.49 9.52
C LYS A 104 -12.47 1.94 9.16
N LYS A 105 -13.45 2.83 9.28
CA LYS A 105 -13.40 4.25 8.90
C LYS A 105 -12.24 4.97 9.62
N GLY A 106 -11.04 4.90 9.06
CA GLY A 106 -10.00 5.89 9.32
C GLY A 106 -10.50 7.25 8.84
N ALA A 107 -10.05 8.31 9.50
CA ALA A 107 -10.45 9.68 9.22
C ALA A 107 -10.46 9.97 7.70
N PRO A 108 -11.42 10.77 7.18
CA PRO A 108 -11.52 11.04 5.76
C PRO A 108 -10.21 11.64 5.25
N VAL A 109 -9.43 10.82 4.55
CA VAL A 109 -8.33 11.34 3.73
C VAL A 109 -9.00 12.19 2.67
N ILE A 110 -8.94 13.52 2.83
CA ILE A 110 -9.47 14.43 1.82
C ILE A 110 -8.69 14.12 0.56
N THR A 111 -9.37 13.65 -0.47
CA THR A 111 -8.73 13.37 -1.75
C THR A 111 -9.05 14.54 -2.65
N GLN A 112 -8.00 15.20 -3.15
CA GLN A 112 -8.15 16.29 -4.08
C GLN A 112 -7.81 15.82 -5.49
N ASN A 113 -8.64 16.23 -6.43
CA ASN A 113 -8.35 16.07 -7.85
C ASN A 113 -7.40 17.20 -8.25
N VAL A 114 -6.21 16.83 -8.68
CA VAL A 114 -5.22 17.75 -9.25
C VAL A 114 -5.10 17.44 -10.73
N ASN A 115 -5.21 18.47 -11.56
CA ASN A 115 -5.01 18.36 -12.99
C ASN A 115 -3.50 18.33 -13.28
N TYR A 116 -3.04 17.25 -13.90
CA TYR A 116 -1.66 17.11 -14.38
C TYR A 116 -1.63 17.20 -15.90
N VAL A 117 -0.85 18.14 -16.42
CA VAL A 117 -0.61 18.28 -17.85
C VAL A 117 0.56 17.38 -18.25
N VAL A 118 0.27 16.42 -19.12
CA VAL A 118 1.23 15.43 -19.62
C VAL A 118 2.35 16.12 -20.39
N LYS A 119 3.59 15.86 -19.98
CA LYS A 119 4.78 16.47 -20.55
C LYS A 119 5.42 15.56 -21.60
N LYS A 120 6.29 16.12 -22.44
CA LYS A 120 7.05 15.36 -23.43
C LYS A 120 7.81 14.21 -22.75
N GLY A 121 7.57 12.99 -23.23
CA GLY A 121 8.21 11.78 -22.72
C GLY A 121 7.55 11.15 -21.49
N ASP A 122 6.42 11.69 -21.01
CA ASP A 122 5.62 11.06 -19.96
C ASP A 122 4.93 9.77 -20.45
N ASN A 123 4.75 8.84 -19.53
CA ASN A 123 3.85 7.69 -19.65
C ASN A 123 3.22 7.42 -18.27
N LEU A 124 2.19 6.58 -18.19
CA LEU A 124 1.48 6.35 -16.91
C LEU A 124 2.44 5.91 -15.80
N GLY A 125 3.44 5.09 -16.14
CA GLY A 125 4.49 4.71 -15.21
C GLY A 125 5.29 5.92 -14.71
N LYS A 126 5.83 6.76 -15.61
CA LYS A 126 6.59 7.98 -15.23
C LYS A 126 5.76 8.95 -14.42
N ILE A 127 4.50 9.15 -14.79
CA ILE A 127 3.59 10.04 -14.06
C ILE A 127 3.30 9.46 -12.68
N ALA A 128 2.88 8.21 -12.58
CA ALA A 128 2.63 7.53 -11.31
C ALA A 128 3.83 7.62 -10.35
N ARG A 129 5.03 7.39 -10.90
CA ARG A 129 6.30 7.49 -10.18
C ARG A 129 6.61 8.90 -9.70
N LYS A 130 6.32 9.91 -10.53
CA LYS A 130 6.58 11.32 -10.24
C LYS A 130 5.57 11.91 -9.24
N THR A 131 4.33 11.42 -9.24
CA THR A 131 3.22 12.01 -8.50
C THR A 131 2.79 11.17 -7.30
N GLY A 132 3.36 9.99 -7.09
CA GLY A 132 2.98 9.07 -6.00
C GLY A 132 1.60 8.41 -6.17
N VAL A 133 0.91 8.65 -7.29
CA VAL A 133 -0.42 8.09 -7.57
C VAL A 133 -0.24 6.79 -8.36
N SER A 134 -0.78 5.68 -7.86
CA SER A 134 -0.61 4.38 -8.54
C SER A 134 -1.19 4.40 -9.96
N ILE A 135 -0.63 3.59 -10.87
CA ILE A 135 -1.16 3.46 -12.23
C ILE A 135 -2.64 3.06 -12.22
N GLU A 136 -3.04 2.20 -11.28
CA GLU A 136 -4.44 1.80 -11.13
C GLU A 136 -5.33 2.95 -10.66
N GLU A 137 -4.85 3.79 -9.74
CA GLU A 137 -5.57 5.00 -9.33
C GLU A 137 -5.62 6.04 -10.47
N LEU A 138 -4.56 6.16 -11.27
CA LEU A 138 -4.56 6.98 -12.50
C LEU A 138 -5.61 6.46 -13.49
N LYS A 139 -5.65 5.16 -13.76
CA LYS A 139 -6.65 4.54 -14.64
C LYS A 139 -8.07 4.65 -14.06
N LYS A 140 -8.23 4.50 -12.76
CA LYS A 140 -9.52 4.61 -12.07
C LYS A 140 -10.09 6.00 -12.24
N ASN A 141 -9.29 7.04 -12.04
CA ASN A 141 -9.72 8.44 -12.15
C ASN A 141 -9.78 8.94 -13.60
N ASN A 142 -9.05 8.29 -14.52
CA ASN A 142 -9.04 8.64 -15.94
C ASN A 142 -9.57 7.47 -16.78
N LYS A 143 -10.89 7.36 -16.92
CA LYS A 143 -11.57 6.24 -17.59
C LYS A 143 -10.97 5.90 -18.97
N ALA A 144 -10.56 6.90 -19.74
CA ALA A 144 -9.93 6.72 -21.05
C ALA A 144 -8.61 5.93 -21.01
N LEU A 145 -7.86 6.02 -19.91
CA LEU A 145 -6.58 5.35 -19.71
C LEU A 145 -6.75 3.88 -19.28
N ARG A 146 -7.96 3.44 -18.89
CA ARG A 146 -8.24 2.04 -18.52
C ARG A 146 -8.07 1.09 -19.68
N LYS A 147 -8.58 1.48 -20.85
CA LYS A 147 -8.55 0.66 -22.07
C LYS A 147 -7.24 0.82 -22.84
N ASN A 148 -6.64 2.01 -22.79
CA ASN A 148 -5.45 2.35 -23.58
C ASN A 148 -4.44 3.15 -22.71
N PRO A 149 -3.67 2.48 -21.84
CA PRO A 149 -2.74 3.12 -20.91
C PRO A 149 -1.59 3.87 -21.61
N ASP A 150 -1.24 3.49 -22.83
CA ASP A 150 -0.13 4.07 -23.60
C ASP A 150 -0.55 5.26 -24.49
N ARG A 151 -1.85 5.59 -24.56
CA ARG A 151 -2.36 6.70 -25.39
C ARG A 151 -2.26 8.08 -24.73
N LEU A 152 -1.26 8.29 -23.88
CA LEU A 152 -0.97 9.59 -23.29
C LEU A 152 -0.42 10.55 -24.35
N ARG A 153 -1.02 11.74 -24.46
CA ARG A 153 -0.58 12.79 -25.40
C ARG A 153 0.05 13.94 -24.64
N VAL A 154 1.13 14.51 -25.17
CA VAL A 154 1.70 15.75 -24.62
C VAL A 154 0.63 16.84 -24.64
N GLY A 155 0.50 17.58 -23.54
CA GLY A 155 -0.55 18.59 -23.34
C GLY A 155 -1.89 18.02 -22.87
N GLN A 156 -2.08 16.70 -22.85
CA GLN A 156 -3.28 16.09 -22.28
C GLN A 156 -3.33 16.36 -20.78
N THR A 157 -4.49 16.80 -20.28
CA THR A 157 -4.74 16.85 -18.84
C THR A 157 -5.26 15.51 -18.34
N ILE A 158 -4.66 14.98 -17.28
CA ILE A 158 -5.18 13.83 -16.54
C ILE A 158 -5.44 14.20 -15.09
N VAL A 159 -6.45 13.59 -14.50
CA VAL A 159 -6.86 13.81 -13.12
C VAL A 159 -6.04 12.89 -12.21
N LEU A 160 -5.22 13.50 -11.36
CA LEU A 160 -4.56 12.83 -10.25
C LEU A 160 -5.46 12.93 -9.03
N ARG A 161 -5.86 11.80 -8.43
CA ARG A 161 -6.45 11.82 -7.10
C ARG A 161 -5.32 11.70 -6.09
N VAL A 162 -4.89 12.84 -5.56
CA VAL A 162 -3.84 12.90 -4.54
C VAL A 162 -4.49 13.02 -3.17
N GLN A 163 -3.84 12.48 -2.15
CA GLN A 163 -4.25 12.69 -0.77
C GLN A 163 -3.92 14.15 -0.42
N LYS A 164 -4.94 14.94 -0.10
CA LYS A 164 -4.83 16.26 0.51
C LYS A 164 -4.80 16.04 2.01
N PHE A 165 -3.63 16.17 2.60
CA PHE A 165 -3.49 16.26 4.04
C PHE A 165 -3.81 17.70 4.42
N ASP A 166 -5.02 17.93 4.93
CA ASP A 166 -5.53 19.25 5.32
C ASP A 166 -4.94 19.79 6.64
N GLY A 167 -4.03 19.02 7.27
CA GLY A 167 -3.47 19.35 8.57
C GLY A 167 -4.41 19.10 9.74
N ALA A 168 -5.67 18.68 9.50
CA ALA A 168 -6.64 18.36 10.53
C ALA A 168 -6.59 16.88 10.95
N THR A 169 -5.94 16.04 10.16
CA THR A 169 -5.79 14.59 10.39
C THR A 169 -4.32 14.18 10.45
N GLY A 170 -4.05 13.09 11.18
CA GLY A 170 -2.70 12.58 11.41
C GLY A 170 -1.84 13.58 12.17
N VAL A 171 -2.32 14.06 13.32
CA VAL A 171 -1.64 15.05 14.16
C VAL A 171 -0.91 14.33 15.30
N SER A 172 0.41 14.48 15.35
CA SER A 172 1.23 14.01 16.47
C SER A 172 0.99 14.87 17.69
N ARG A 173 0.92 14.24 18.87
CA ARG A 173 0.92 14.91 20.17
C ARG A 173 1.98 14.36 21.10
N GLY A 174 2.77 15.24 21.72
CA GLY A 174 3.81 14.84 22.66
C GLY A 174 5.04 14.22 22.01
N LEU A 175 5.80 13.47 22.82
CA LEU A 175 7.06 12.85 22.45
C LEU A 175 6.84 11.54 21.67
N ALA A 176 7.84 11.15 20.89
CA ALA A 176 7.83 9.86 20.18
C ALA A 176 7.69 8.64 21.12
N ASN A 177 8.14 8.76 22.37
CA ASN A 177 8.13 7.74 23.42
C ASN A 177 7.17 8.02 24.59
N ASN A 178 6.37 9.08 24.49
CA ASN A 178 5.32 9.40 25.44
C ASN A 178 4.33 10.35 24.76
N GLY A 179 3.59 9.81 23.79
CA GLY A 179 2.78 10.62 22.89
C GLY A 179 1.54 9.89 22.40
N SER A 180 0.74 10.59 21.61
CA SER A 180 -0.47 10.07 20.98
C SER A 180 -0.59 10.57 19.55
N LEU A 181 -1.51 9.96 18.81
CA LEU A 181 -1.81 10.30 17.42
C LEU A 181 -3.29 10.59 17.29
N SER A 182 -3.64 11.79 16.84
CA SER A 182 -5.03 12.20 16.62
C SER A 182 -5.38 12.11 15.14
N GLY A 183 -6.47 11.41 14.83
CA GLY A 183 -6.91 11.17 13.44
C GLY A 183 -5.84 10.44 12.61
N GLY A 184 -5.14 9.47 13.20
CA GLY A 184 -4.02 8.78 12.57
C GLY A 184 -4.35 8.23 11.18
N ILE A 185 -3.39 8.38 10.26
CA ILE A 185 -3.58 7.96 8.87
C ILE A 185 -2.93 6.60 8.70
N GLN A 186 -3.73 5.62 8.32
CA GLN A 186 -3.21 4.30 7.98
C GLN A 186 -2.45 4.38 6.66
N LEU A 187 -1.21 3.91 6.64
CA LEU A 187 -0.40 3.78 5.44
C LEU A 187 -1.14 2.86 4.45
N PRO A 188 -1.56 3.37 3.27
CA PRO A 188 -2.27 2.57 2.28
C PRO A 188 -1.34 1.55 1.61
N ALA A 189 -1.88 0.74 0.71
CA ALA A 189 -1.05 0.00 -0.22
C ALA A 189 -0.41 0.97 -1.25
N GLY A 190 0.83 0.70 -1.66
CA GLY A 190 1.53 1.54 -2.63
C GLY A 190 2.64 0.81 -3.37
N ALA A 191 3.27 1.51 -4.31
CA ALA A 191 4.38 0.98 -5.09
C ALA A 191 5.67 0.96 -4.25
N GLY A 192 6.47 -0.09 -4.42
CA GLY A 192 7.80 -0.17 -3.79
C GLY A 192 7.82 -0.72 -2.37
N TYR A 193 6.66 -1.00 -1.78
CA TYR A 193 6.58 -1.55 -0.43
C TYR A 193 5.43 -2.53 -0.20
N VAL A 194 5.50 -3.23 0.93
CA VAL A 194 4.43 -4.00 1.56
C VAL A 194 4.29 -3.59 3.01
N VAL A 195 3.05 -3.49 3.49
CA VAL A 195 2.77 -3.23 4.92
C VAL A 195 2.73 -4.56 5.67
N ARG A 196 3.58 -4.73 6.68
CA ARG A 196 3.67 -5.98 7.46
C ARG A 196 2.47 -6.16 8.37
N ASN A 197 2.07 -5.10 9.07
CA ASN A 197 0.94 -5.12 10.01
C ASN A 197 0.08 -3.86 9.87
N PRO A 198 -1.06 -3.94 9.17
CA PRO A 198 -1.94 -2.78 8.98
C PRO A 198 -2.42 -2.15 10.29
N LYS A 199 -2.57 -2.92 11.38
CA LYS A 199 -3.03 -2.38 12.68
C LYS A 199 -1.98 -1.50 13.37
N ARG A 200 -0.73 -1.57 12.92
CA ARG A 200 0.40 -0.79 13.45
C ARG A 200 0.98 0.15 12.40
N SER A 201 0.26 0.41 11.31
CA SER A 201 0.76 1.23 10.21
C SER A 201 0.12 2.63 10.18
N TYR A 202 -0.21 3.19 11.34
CA TYR A 202 -0.79 4.53 11.44
C TYR A 202 0.30 5.57 11.72
N GLY A 203 0.27 6.67 10.99
CA GLY A 203 1.23 7.76 11.14
C GLY A 203 0.58 9.13 11.01
N THR A 204 1.40 10.16 11.15
CA THR A 204 1.02 11.52 10.80
C THR A 204 0.88 11.67 9.28
N SER A 205 0.20 12.73 8.87
CA SER A 205 0.14 13.13 7.46
C SER A 205 1.52 13.26 6.81
N LEU A 206 2.48 13.86 7.53
CA LEU A 206 3.85 14.02 7.05
C LEU A 206 4.56 12.67 6.91
N SER A 207 4.51 11.82 7.95
CA SER A 207 5.17 10.51 7.94
C SER A 207 4.66 9.63 6.81
N VAL A 208 3.33 9.51 6.68
CA VAL A 208 2.69 8.66 5.66
C VAL A 208 3.01 9.17 4.25
N GLY A 209 2.92 10.49 4.03
CA GLY A 209 3.26 11.10 2.75
C GLY A 209 4.71 10.83 2.33
N LEU A 210 5.67 11.06 3.23
CA LEU A 210 7.09 10.85 2.94
C LEU A 210 7.43 9.38 2.67
N ILE A 211 6.79 8.44 3.37
CA ILE A 211 6.96 7.00 3.09
C ILE A 211 6.45 6.67 1.69
N ILE A 212 5.24 7.12 1.33
CA ILE A 212 4.66 6.88 0.00
C ILE A 212 5.57 7.45 -1.09
N ASP A 213 6.06 8.68 -0.92
CA ASP A 213 6.91 9.36 -1.88
C ASP A 213 8.24 8.64 -2.07
N ALA A 214 8.94 8.32 -0.98
CA ALA A 214 10.23 7.62 -1.02
C ALA A 214 10.11 6.24 -1.67
N MET A 215 9.08 5.47 -1.31
CA MET A 215 8.88 4.12 -1.84
C MET A 215 8.41 4.14 -3.30
N SER A 216 7.59 5.12 -3.68
CA SER A 216 7.19 5.31 -5.07
C SER A 216 8.40 5.70 -5.94
N ALA A 217 9.27 6.58 -5.45
CA ALA A 217 10.52 6.94 -6.11
C ALA A 217 11.51 5.75 -6.17
N TYR A 218 11.49 4.86 -5.18
CA TYR A 218 12.29 3.65 -5.20
C TYR A 218 11.78 2.66 -6.25
N ALA A 219 10.49 2.34 -6.23
CA ALA A 219 9.84 1.49 -7.24
C ALA A 219 10.05 2.05 -8.64
N ALA A 220 10.11 3.38 -8.73
CA ALA A 220 10.34 4.07 -9.97
C ALA A 220 11.68 3.78 -10.60
N LYS A 221 12.71 3.87 -9.76
CA LYS A 221 14.10 3.68 -10.17
C LYS A 221 14.44 2.20 -10.34
N TYR A 222 13.84 1.33 -9.53
CA TYR A 222 14.13 -0.09 -9.48
C TYR A 222 12.88 -0.96 -9.69
N PRO A 223 12.26 -0.94 -10.89
CA PRO A 223 10.97 -1.59 -11.15
C PRO A 223 10.99 -3.12 -11.02
N LYS A 224 12.18 -3.74 -11.05
CA LYS A 224 12.37 -5.19 -10.89
C LYS A 224 12.95 -5.58 -9.53
N ALA A 225 13.24 -4.61 -8.67
CA ALA A 225 13.80 -4.91 -7.36
C ALA A 225 12.72 -5.32 -6.36
N PRO A 226 13.09 -6.04 -5.29
CA PRO A 226 12.16 -6.34 -4.21
C PRO A 226 11.58 -5.08 -3.58
N ARG A 227 10.37 -5.22 -3.07
CA ARG A 227 9.71 -4.18 -2.29
C ARG A 227 10.26 -4.17 -0.87
N PHE A 228 10.29 -2.97 -0.28
CA PHE A 228 10.57 -2.80 1.14
C PHE A 228 9.40 -3.32 1.99
N ALA A 229 9.69 -3.98 3.11
CA ALA A 229 8.69 -4.28 4.10
C ALA A 229 8.62 -3.12 5.11
N ILE A 230 7.46 -2.47 5.19
CA ILE A 230 7.16 -1.45 6.20
C ILE A 230 6.65 -2.16 7.44
N GLY A 231 7.42 -2.04 8.52
CA GLY A 231 7.10 -2.54 9.85
C GLY A 231 6.16 -1.63 10.61
N ASP A 232 6.44 -1.46 11.90
CA ASP A 232 5.57 -0.71 12.80
C ASP A 232 5.78 0.80 12.59
N LEU A 233 4.68 1.56 12.52
CA LEU A 233 4.62 3.02 12.61
C LEU A 233 4.07 3.43 13.97
N SER A 234 2.77 3.26 14.15
CA SER A 234 2.03 3.46 15.39
C SER A 234 0.67 2.74 15.29
N VAL A 235 -0.01 2.60 16.41
CA VAL A 235 -1.44 2.23 16.40
C VAL A 235 -2.30 3.45 16.09
N GLU A 236 -3.57 3.23 15.77
CA GLU A 236 -4.50 4.25 15.25
C GLU A 236 -4.55 5.56 16.07
N HIS A 237 -4.43 5.46 17.39
CA HIS A 237 -4.47 6.61 18.31
C HIS A 237 -3.13 6.91 18.98
N GLY A 238 -2.05 6.26 18.54
CA GLY A 238 -0.76 6.38 19.19
C GLY A 238 -0.68 5.70 20.56
N GLY A 239 0.22 6.18 21.41
CA GLY A 239 0.47 5.61 22.73
C GLY A 239 1.45 4.43 22.71
N LYS A 240 1.70 3.88 23.91
CA LYS A 240 2.71 2.84 24.14
C LYS A 240 2.51 1.62 23.22
N LEU A 241 3.53 1.32 22.42
CA LEU A 241 3.51 0.20 21.47
C LEU A 241 4.55 -0.86 21.85
N ILE A 242 4.19 -1.87 22.63
CA ILE A 242 5.12 -2.93 23.04
C ILE A 242 5.56 -3.78 21.82
N PRO A 243 6.87 -4.08 21.67
CA PRO A 243 7.99 -3.85 22.61
C PRO A 243 8.76 -2.54 22.41
N HIS A 244 8.29 -1.65 21.53
CA HIS A 244 8.96 -0.41 21.18
C HIS A 244 8.95 0.61 22.32
N LEU A 245 10.06 1.32 22.47
CA LEU A 245 10.16 2.46 23.38
C LEU A 245 9.48 3.71 22.79
N SER A 246 9.58 3.89 21.47
CA SER A 246 8.93 4.98 20.72
C SER A 246 7.69 4.48 19.95
N HIS A 247 7.43 5.00 18.75
CA HIS A 247 6.28 4.67 17.91
C HIS A 247 4.93 5.14 18.48
N GLN A 248 4.94 6.09 19.42
CA GLN A 248 3.73 6.47 20.13
C GLN A 248 2.97 7.63 19.48
N SER A 249 3.64 8.46 18.67
CA SER A 249 3.03 9.67 18.12
C SER A 249 2.87 9.67 16.58
N GLY A 250 3.03 8.51 15.94
CA GLY A 250 2.89 8.38 14.48
C GLY A 250 4.04 9.00 13.67
N ARG A 251 5.16 9.34 14.32
CA ARG A 251 6.36 9.94 13.71
C ARG A 251 7.50 8.95 13.47
N ASP A 252 7.36 7.71 13.87
CA ASP A 252 8.37 6.68 13.70
C ASP A 252 7.93 5.65 12.65
N VAL A 253 8.88 5.03 11.97
CA VAL A 253 8.63 3.87 11.09
C VAL A 253 9.84 2.95 11.06
N ASP A 254 9.59 1.64 11.18
CA ASP A 254 10.61 0.61 10.91
C ASP A 254 10.53 0.14 9.47
N ILE A 255 11.65 0.11 8.75
CA ILE A 255 11.72 -0.28 7.34
C ILE A 255 12.79 -1.35 7.16
N SER A 256 12.44 -2.46 6.50
CA SER A 256 13.40 -3.53 6.22
C SER A 256 14.58 -3.06 5.38
N TYR A 257 15.69 -3.79 5.40
CA TYR A 257 16.71 -3.64 4.36
C TYR A 257 16.41 -4.50 3.13
N ILE A 258 16.85 -4.05 1.94
CA ILE A 258 16.93 -4.89 0.75
C ILE A 258 18.18 -5.74 0.81
N ASN A 259 18.00 -7.04 0.61
CA ASN A 259 19.08 -8.01 0.55
C ASN A 259 19.68 -8.08 -0.87
N SER A 260 20.99 -8.28 -0.98
CA SER A 260 21.72 -8.40 -2.26
C SER A 260 21.30 -9.62 -3.08
N ASN A 261 20.70 -10.65 -2.46
CA ASN A 261 20.13 -11.79 -3.18
C ASN A 261 18.80 -11.49 -3.89
N LEU A 262 18.27 -10.28 -3.72
CA LEU A 262 17.05 -9.78 -4.36
C LEU A 262 15.82 -10.68 -4.22
N LYS A 263 15.74 -11.48 -3.16
CA LYS A 263 14.53 -12.23 -2.82
C LYS A 263 13.59 -11.34 -2.01
N GLU A 264 12.37 -11.15 -2.50
CA GLU A 264 11.35 -10.40 -1.75
C GLU A 264 11.05 -11.08 -0.41
N PHE A 265 11.20 -10.33 0.66
CA PHE A 265 11.04 -10.79 2.02
C PHE A 265 10.25 -9.76 2.83
N VAL A 266 9.13 -10.20 3.40
CA VAL A 266 8.17 -9.33 4.12
C VAL A 266 8.49 -9.20 5.62
N GLY A 267 9.73 -9.47 6.01
CA GLY A 267 10.20 -9.43 7.40
C GLY A 267 11.50 -8.65 7.54
N PHE A 268 12.10 -8.72 8.73
CA PHE A 268 13.41 -8.13 9.01
C PHE A 268 14.46 -9.23 9.08
N SER A 269 15.63 -8.97 8.50
CA SER A 269 16.74 -9.92 8.44
C SER A 269 18.04 -9.19 8.70
N LYS A 270 18.84 -9.68 9.64
CA LYS A 270 20.12 -9.06 9.98
C LYS A 270 20.99 -8.97 8.73
N MET A 271 21.54 -7.79 8.51
CA MET A 271 22.41 -7.49 7.41
C MET A 271 23.85 -7.33 7.87
N ASN A 272 24.75 -7.51 6.93
CA ASN A 272 26.18 -7.29 7.04
C ASN A 272 26.75 -6.97 5.64
N ALA A 273 28.06 -6.85 5.53
CA ALA A 273 28.74 -6.50 4.28
C ALA A 273 28.45 -7.46 3.10
N SER A 274 28.12 -8.74 3.33
CA SER A 274 27.91 -9.71 2.26
C SER A 274 26.48 -9.72 1.68
N ASN A 275 25.49 -9.32 2.48
CA ASN A 275 24.08 -9.48 2.12
C ASN A 275 23.32 -8.14 2.00
N PHE A 276 23.95 -7.01 2.30
CA PHE A 276 23.34 -5.69 2.26
C PHE A 276 23.42 -5.06 0.86
N ASP A 277 22.28 -4.82 0.20
CA ASP A 277 22.26 -4.10 -1.08
C ASP A 277 22.46 -2.60 -0.83
N VAL A 278 23.71 -2.15 -0.83
CA VAL A 278 24.04 -0.77 -0.45
C VAL A 278 23.37 0.27 -1.35
N ASP A 279 23.19 -0.04 -2.64
CA ASP A 279 22.60 0.89 -3.59
C ASP A 279 21.13 1.17 -3.33
N LYS A 280 20.33 0.12 -3.13
CA LYS A 280 18.89 0.23 -2.92
C LYS A 280 18.56 0.76 -1.53
N ASN A 281 19.30 0.32 -0.51
CA ASN A 281 19.13 0.82 0.85
C ASN A 281 19.55 2.29 0.96
N TRP A 282 20.69 2.66 0.37
CA TRP A 282 21.12 4.06 0.32
C TRP A 282 20.10 4.95 -0.40
N PHE A 283 19.50 4.49 -1.50
CA PHE A 283 18.52 5.30 -2.24
C PHE A 283 17.38 5.80 -1.35
N VAL A 284 16.79 4.93 -0.54
CA VAL A 284 15.67 5.30 0.34
C VAL A 284 16.14 6.18 1.50
N ILE A 285 17.28 5.86 2.12
CA ILE A 285 17.87 6.67 3.20
C ILE A 285 18.22 8.07 2.69
N GLU A 286 18.87 8.16 1.54
CA GLU A 286 19.24 9.41 0.86
C GLU A 286 18.00 10.24 0.52
N TYR A 287 16.93 9.62 0.03
CA TYR A 287 15.66 10.29 -0.26
C TYR A 287 15.13 10.98 1.00
N PHE A 288 15.05 10.26 2.11
CA PHE A 288 14.61 10.80 3.38
C PHE A 288 15.51 11.93 3.89
N LEU A 289 16.84 11.78 3.81
CA LEU A 289 17.78 12.81 4.23
C LEU A 289 17.60 14.11 3.41
N LYS A 290 17.42 14.00 2.09
CA LYS A 290 17.23 15.15 1.19
C LYS A 290 15.95 15.94 1.47
N THR A 291 14.92 15.32 2.05
CA THR A 291 13.67 16.02 2.40
C THR A 291 13.89 17.06 3.50
N LYS A 292 14.94 16.90 4.34
CA LYS A 292 15.14 17.68 5.57
C LYS A 292 13.95 17.58 6.55
N LYS A 293 13.15 16.52 6.44
CA LYS A 293 11.98 16.23 7.30
C LYS A 293 12.17 15.02 8.19
N VAL A 294 13.42 14.61 8.40
CA VAL A 294 13.79 13.50 9.28
C VAL A 294 14.61 14.04 10.44
N GLN A 295 14.20 13.67 11.65
CA GLN A 295 14.91 13.97 12.88
C GLN A 295 16.08 12.98 13.04
N TYR A 296 15.80 11.68 12.96
CA TYR A 296 16.81 10.61 13.09
C TYR A 296 16.55 9.45 12.13
N ILE A 297 17.62 8.77 11.72
CA ILE A 297 17.53 7.42 11.13
C ILE A 297 18.45 6.52 11.94
N PHE A 298 17.92 5.50 12.62
CA PHE A 298 18.74 4.54 13.33
C PHE A 298 19.12 3.38 12.41
N VAL A 299 20.44 3.18 12.28
CA VAL A 299 21.08 2.15 11.46
C VAL A 299 22.22 1.55 12.27
N ASP A 300 22.40 0.24 12.23
CA ASP A 300 23.58 -0.38 12.87
C ASP A 300 24.89 0.22 12.36
N TYR A 301 25.87 0.42 13.25
CA TYR A 301 27.08 1.19 12.95
C TYR A 301 27.92 0.55 11.84
N ASP A 302 27.93 -0.78 11.76
CA ASP A 302 28.73 -1.47 10.75
C ASP A 302 28.10 -1.32 9.35
N LEU A 303 26.77 -1.22 9.29
CA LEU A 303 26.05 -0.89 8.05
C LEU A 303 26.22 0.58 7.66
N GLN A 304 26.37 1.49 8.62
CA GLN A 304 26.67 2.90 8.33
C GLN A 304 27.98 3.06 7.56
N LYS A 305 29.01 2.24 7.84
CA LYS A 305 30.25 2.25 7.07
C LYS A 305 29.99 1.98 5.59
N LEU A 306 29.19 0.96 5.28
CA LEU A 306 28.85 0.60 3.89
C LEU A 306 28.15 1.77 3.19
N LEU A 307 27.19 2.41 3.88
CA LEU A 307 26.46 3.57 3.37
C LEU A 307 27.38 4.78 3.18
N TYR A 308 28.29 5.05 4.12
CA TYR A 308 29.25 6.13 4.06
C TYR A 308 30.20 5.98 2.87
N ASP A 309 30.82 4.80 2.73
CA ASP A 309 31.75 4.49 1.64
C ASP A 309 31.04 4.62 0.28
N HIS A 310 29.78 4.18 0.21
CA HIS A 310 28.96 4.33 -0.99
C HIS A 310 28.61 5.78 -1.31
N ALA A 311 28.26 6.57 -0.30
CA ALA A 311 27.97 7.98 -0.48
C ALA A 311 29.22 8.76 -0.94
N LYS A 312 30.41 8.46 -0.39
CA LYS A 312 31.69 9.00 -0.87
C LYS A 312 31.91 8.67 -2.35
N LYS A 313 31.68 7.42 -2.76
CA LYS A 313 31.77 7.00 -4.18
C LYS A 313 30.76 7.72 -5.08
N LYS A 314 29.61 8.14 -4.54
CA LYS A 314 28.62 8.97 -5.24
C LYS A 314 28.93 10.46 -5.25
N GLY A 315 30.09 10.88 -4.71
CA GLY A 315 30.57 12.26 -4.75
C GLY A 315 30.13 13.14 -3.59
N TYR A 316 29.60 12.57 -2.49
CA TYR A 316 29.33 13.34 -1.29
C TYR A 316 30.63 13.78 -0.61
N THR A 317 30.70 15.05 -0.22
CA THR A 317 31.86 15.61 0.48
C THR A 317 31.86 15.24 1.96
N ASP A 318 33.02 15.27 2.60
CA ASP A 318 33.11 15.01 4.05
C ASP A 318 32.28 15.99 4.89
N ALA A 319 32.19 17.25 4.44
CA ALA A 319 31.35 18.26 5.08
C ALA A 319 29.87 17.89 5.03
N GLN A 320 29.38 17.37 3.90
CA GLN A 320 28.01 16.88 3.78
C GLN A 320 27.80 15.66 4.69
N LEU A 321 28.69 14.66 4.58
CA LEU A 321 28.53 13.39 5.29
C LEU A 321 28.61 13.54 6.81
N ARG A 322 29.43 14.45 7.33
CA ARG A 322 29.53 14.71 8.78
C ARG A 322 28.18 15.07 9.42
N THR A 323 27.28 15.68 8.65
CA THR A 323 25.91 16.01 9.11
C THR A 323 24.90 14.90 8.83
N MET A 324 25.18 14.04 7.85
CA MET A 324 24.26 13.00 7.38
C MET A 324 24.44 11.68 8.14
N ILE A 325 25.68 11.21 8.32
CA ILE A 325 25.99 9.88 8.88
C ILE A 325 27.00 10.01 10.01
N GLN A 326 26.72 9.34 11.14
CA GLN A 326 27.55 9.38 12.34
C GLN A 326 28.92 8.74 12.12
N TYR A 327 28.99 7.62 11.40
CA TYR A 327 30.26 7.02 10.96
C TYR A 327 31.11 8.06 10.19
N PRO A 328 32.44 8.16 10.42
CA PRO A 328 33.28 7.30 11.25
C PRO A 328 33.47 7.76 12.72
N ASN A 329 32.68 8.71 13.23
CA ASN A 329 32.92 9.41 14.50
C ASN A 329 32.64 8.59 15.78
N GLY A 330 32.53 7.27 15.68
CA GLY A 330 32.31 6.35 16.80
C GLY A 330 30.83 6.23 17.21
N LYS A 331 30.46 5.07 17.79
CA LYS A 331 29.09 4.69 18.16
C LYS A 331 28.40 5.62 19.18
N LYS A 332 29.18 6.43 19.92
CA LYS A 332 28.67 7.37 20.94
C LYS A 332 28.50 8.81 20.45
N SER A 333 28.84 9.10 19.19
CA SER A 333 28.60 10.43 18.60
C SER A 333 27.11 10.67 18.30
N TYR A 334 26.65 11.91 18.48
CA TYR A 334 25.27 12.33 18.18
C TYR A 334 25.21 13.45 17.13
N SER A 335 26.29 13.67 16.38
CA SER A 335 26.44 14.83 15.50
C SER A 335 25.67 14.77 14.17
N ALA A 336 25.11 13.61 13.82
CA ALA A 336 24.52 13.37 12.49
C ALA A 336 23.08 12.85 12.57
N ILE A 337 22.36 12.85 11.45
CA ILE A 337 20.97 12.36 11.36
C ILE A 337 20.92 10.82 11.39
N VAL A 338 21.75 10.14 10.59
CA VAL A 338 21.88 8.67 10.65
C VAL A 338 22.76 8.31 11.85
N ARG A 339 22.19 7.62 12.82
CA ARG A 339 22.80 7.31 14.12
C ARG A 339 22.78 5.82 14.43
N HIS A 340 23.72 5.39 15.24
CA HIS A 340 23.77 4.04 15.75
C HIS A 340 22.72 3.83 16.85
N ALA A 341 21.96 2.76 16.72
CA ALA A 341 21.22 2.19 17.83
C ALA A 341 21.31 0.66 17.77
N LYS A 342 21.54 0.04 18.93
CA LYS A 342 21.59 -1.42 19.04
C LYS A 342 20.27 -2.03 18.54
N GLY A 343 20.35 -3.14 17.80
CA GLY A 343 19.18 -3.85 17.29
C GLY A 343 18.71 -3.43 15.89
N HIS A 344 19.35 -2.44 15.25
CA HIS A 344 18.95 -1.92 13.93
C HIS A 344 19.82 -2.48 12.78
N ALA A 345 20.27 -3.72 12.94
CA ALA A 345 21.02 -4.44 11.91
C ALA A 345 20.10 -5.15 10.92
N ASP A 346 18.81 -5.32 11.23
CA ASP A 346 17.81 -6.03 10.42
C ASP A 346 16.72 -5.13 9.81
N HIS A 347 16.65 -3.89 10.25
CA HIS A 347 15.83 -2.79 9.73
C HIS A 347 16.52 -1.46 10.03
N PHE A 348 16.12 -0.40 9.32
CA PHE A 348 16.40 0.97 9.74
C PHE A 348 15.12 1.60 10.28
N HIS A 349 15.26 2.37 11.34
CA HIS A 349 14.17 3.09 11.97
C HIS A 349 14.25 4.56 11.59
N VAL A 350 13.18 5.16 11.10
CA VAL A 350 13.12 6.58 10.72
C VAL A 350 12.21 7.32 11.69
N ARG A 351 12.71 8.40 12.29
CA ARG A 351 11.90 9.38 13.02
C ARG A 351 11.76 10.65 12.20
N PHE A 352 10.53 11.01 11.87
CA PHE A 352 10.21 12.26 11.19
C PHE A 352 10.18 13.45 12.16
N VAL A 353 10.47 14.64 11.64
CA VAL A 353 10.33 15.89 12.39
C VAL A 353 8.86 16.17 12.70
N CYS A 354 8.62 17.08 13.64
CA CYS A 354 7.28 17.62 13.87
C CYS A 354 6.80 18.42 12.65
N ALA A 355 5.56 18.18 12.24
CA ALA A 355 4.87 19.05 11.30
C ALA A 355 4.39 20.31 12.02
N SER A 356 4.17 21.40 11.27
CA SER A 356 3.62 22.65 11.83
C SER A 356 2.21 22.50 12.40
N THR A 357 1.52 21.41 12.07
CA THR A 357 0.17 21.07 12.54
C THR A 357 0.18 20.19 13.78
N ASP A 358 1.35 19.67 14.17
CA ASP A 358 1.50 18.83 15.36
C ASP A 358 1.39 19.68 16.64
N LYS A 359 0.89 19.07 17.73
CA LYS A 359 0.68 19.77 19.01
C LYS A 359 1.64 19.22 20.05
N ASP A 360 2.26 20.11 20.85
CA ASP A 360 3.19 19.72 21.92
C ASP A 360 4.26 18.72 21.44
N CYS A 361 4.68 18.87 20.18
CA CYS A 361 5.58 17.94 19.52
C CYS A 361 7.03 18.41 19.73
N HIS A 362 7.84 17.50 20.26
CA HIS A 362 9.25 17.76 20.59
C HIS A 362 10.17 16.64 20.07
#